data_AF-A0AA46X4S7-F1
#
_entry.id   AF-A0AA46X4S7-F1
#
_cell.length_a   1.000
_cell.length_b   1.000
_cell.length_c   1.000
_cell.angle_alpha   90.00
_cell.angle_beta   90.00
_cell.angle_gamma   90.00
#
_symmetry.space_group_name_H-M   'P 1'
#
loop_
_entity.id
_entity.type
_entity.pdbx_description
1 polymer ?
#
loop_
_entity_poly.entity_id
_entity_poly.type
_entity_poly.pdbx_seq_one_letter_code
_entity_poly.pdbx_strand_id
1 'polypeptide(L)' 'MGYSNEFKRKAIELFYQGEWPKTPAGVSTHIFHNQIREWVKLEQVHDPDINKPKG' A
#
# COMPACT_ATOMS: atom_id res chain seq x y z
N MET A 1 -14.20 0.39 8.44
CA MET A 1 -13.41 1.53 7.94
C MET A 1 -12.91 1.22 6.54
N GLY A 2 -13.63 1.66 5.50
CA GLY A 2 -13.17 1.51 4.12
C GLY A 2 -12.28 2.69 3.73
N TYR A 3 -10.97 2.47 3.60
CA TYR A 3 -10.09 3.48 3.00
C TYR A 3 -10.42 3.60 1.50
N SER A 4 -10.57 4.83 1.01
CA SER A 4 -10.73 5.11 -0.42
C SER A 4 -9.56 4.56 -1.23
N ASN A 5 -9.79 4.14 -2.47
CA ASN A 5 -8.74 3.60 -3.34
C ASN A 5 -7.59 4.61 -3.57
N GLU A 6 -7.90 5.90 -3.65
CA GLU A 6 -6.89 6.97 -3.72
C GLU A 6 -6.00 7.03 -2.49
N PHE A 7 -6.57 6.79 -1.30
CA PHE A 7 -5.80 6.76 -0.06
C PHE A 7 -4.86 5.56 -0.04
N LYS A 8 -5.35 4.38 -0.45
CA LYS A 8 -4.53 3.17 -0.56
C LYS A 8 -3.37 3.37 -1.55
N ARG A 9 -3.63 3.94 -2.73
CA ARG A 9 -2.59 4.23 -3.72
C ARG A 9 -1.54 5.20 -3.21
N LYS A 10 -1.95 6.32 -2.59
CA LYS A 10 -0.99 7.26 -1.97
C LYS A 10 -0.16 6.61 -0.87
N ALA A 11 -0.77 5.73 -0.08
CA ALA A 11 -0.05 4.98 0.96
C ALA A 11 0.99 4.02 0.38
N ILE A 12 0.67 3.36 -0.74
CA ILE A 12 1.58 2.47 -1.47
C ILE A 12 2.70 3.27 -2.14
N GLU A 13 2.40 4.41 -2.76
CA GLU A 13 3.38 5.30 -3.40
C GLU A 13 4.43 5.80 -2.40
N LEU A 14 3.98 6.27 -1.22
CA LEU A 14 4.89 6.65 -0.13
C LEU A 14 5.75 5.47 0.33
N PHE A 15 5.16 4.26 0.42
CA PHE A 15 5.91 3.06 0.79
C PHE A 15 7.05 2.76 -0.20
N TYR A 16 6.85 2.96 -1.51
CA TYR A 16 7.91 2.83 -2.51
C TYR A 16 8.99 3.91 -2.40
N GLN A 17 8.65 5.09 -1.89
CA GLN A 17 9.61 6.16 -1.59
C GLN A 17 10.36 5.96 -0.27
N GLY A 18 10.00 4.94 0.53
CA GLY A 18 10.55 4.70 1.86
C GLY A 18 9.91 5.57 2.96
N GLU A 19 8.83 6.27 2.63
CA GLU A 19 8.06 7.10 3.56
C GLU A 19 6.78 6.38 4.03
N TRP A 20 6.26 6.80 5.18
CA TRP A 20 5.02 6.24 5.73
C TRP A 20 3.95 7.32 5.84
N PRO A 21 2.72 7.08 5.34
CA PRO A 21 1.63 8.01 5.52
C PRO A 21 1.31 8.20 7.01
N LYS A 22 0.83 9.40 7.35
CA LYS A 22 0.43 9.73 8.72
C LYS A 22 -0.63 8.73 9.21
N THR A 23 -0.35 8.06 10.32
CA THR A 23 -1.29 7.10 10.92
C THR A 23 -2.53 7.84 11.42
N PRO A 24 -3.75 7.41 11.06
CA PRO A 24 -4.98 7.99 11.61
C PRO A 24 -5.05 7.84 13.13
N ALA A 25 -5.57 8.86 13.81
CA ALA A 25 -5.78 8.79 15.26
C ALA A 25 -6.73 7.64 15.60
N GLY A 26 -6.34 6.81 16.57
CA GLY A 26 -7.10 5.61 16.97
C GLY A 26 -6.69 4.32 16.26
N VAL A 27 -5.73 4.35 15.34
CA VAL A 27 -5.12 3.14 14.76
C VAL A 27 -3.69 3.01 15.26
N SER A 28 -3.30 1.81 15.67
CA SER A 28 -1.91 1.54 16.01
C SER A 28 -1.04 1.60 14.75
N THR A 29 0.05 2.37 14.79
CA THR A 29 0.99 2.52 13.66
C THR A 29 1.48 1.18 13.12
N HIS A 30 1.74 0.20 14.00
CA HIS A 30 2.12 -1.15 13.58
C HIS A 30 1.05 -1.84 12.72
N ILE A 31 -0.21 -1.77 13.15
CA ILE A 31 -1.35 -2.35 12.42
C ILE A 31 -1.58 -1.63 11.09
N PHE A 32 -1.39 -0.31 11.07
CA PHE A 32 -1.52 0.49 9.85
C PHE A 32 -0.41 0.16 8.83
N HIS A 33 0.83 0.03 9.28
CA HIS A 33 1.95 -0.34 8.41
C HIS A 33 1.80 -1.75 7.85
N ASN A 34 1.27 -2.70 8.65
CA ASN A 34 0.96 -4.04 8.14
C ASN A 34 -0.11 -4.02 7.05
N GLN A 35 -1.19 -3.24 7.22
CA GLN A 35 -2.21 -3.06 6.18
C GLN A 35 -1.64 -2.49 4.88
N ILE A 36 -0.75 -1.50 4.96
CA ILE A 36 -0.09 -0.93 3.78
C ILE A 36 0.72 -2.00 3.06
N ARG A 37 1.49 -2.82 3.79
CA ARG A 37 2.25 -3.94 3.19
C ARG A 37 1.34 -4.95 2.50
N GLU A 38 0.17 -5.24 3.06
CA GLU A 38 -0.82 -6.10 2.41
C GLU A 38 -1.37 -5.46 1.13
N TRP A 39 -1.65 -4.16 1.14
CA TRP A 39 -2.09 -3.46 -0.07
C TRP A 39 -1.02 -3.43 -1.15
N VAL A 40 0.24 -3.20 -0.79
CA VAL A 40 1.40 -3.28 -1.70
C VAL A 40 1.53 -4.67 -2.33
N LYS A 41 1.34 -5.74 -1.55
CA LYS A 41 1.35 -7.11 -2.07
C LYS A 41 0.18 -7.37 -3.02
N LEU A 42 -1.02 -6.91 -2.67
CA LEU A 42 -2.19 -7.05 -3.52
C LEU A 42 -2.04 -6.25 -4.82
N GLU A 43 -1.51 -5.03 -4.75
CA GLU A 43 -1.21 -4.23 -5.94
C GLU A 43 -0.21 -4.95 -6.83
N GLN A 44 0.87 -5.53 -6.28
CA GLN A 44 1.82 -6.31 -7.07
C GLN A 44 1.21 -7.57 -7.70
N VAL A 45 0.30 -8.25 -7.01
CA VAL A 45 -0.38 -9.44 -7.57
C VAL A 45 -1.38 -9.05 -8.67
N HIS A 46 -2.05 -7.92 -8.50
CA HIS A 46 -3.04 -7.42 -9.47
C HIS A 46 -2.43 -6.57 -10.57
N ASP A 47 -1.16 -6.18 -10.47
CA ASP A 47 -0.45 -5.44 -11.51
C ASP A 47 -0.20 -6.38 -12.71
N PRO A 48 -0.89 -6.16 -13.84
CA PRO A 48 -0.76 -7.03 -15.00
C PRO A 48 0.60 -6.91 -15.69
N ASP A 49 1.43 -5.92 -15.32
CA ASP A 49 2.78 -5.72 -15.83
C ASP A 49 3.84 -6.54 -15.06
N ILE A 50 3.58 -6.93 -13.80
CA ILE A 50 4.50 -7.77 -13.02
C ILE A 50 4.61 -9.20 -13.57
N ASN A 51 3.56 -9.69 -14.25
CA ASN A 51 3.59 -10.98 -14.95
C ASN A 51 3.96 -10.85 -16.45
N LYS A 52 4.52 -9.72 -16.90
CA LYS A 52 5.22 -9.73 -18.19
C LYS A 52 6.60 -10.35 -17.98
N PRO A 53 6.95 -11.43 -18.71
CA PRO A 53 8.34 -11.83 -18.79
C PRO A 53 9.11 -10.61 -19.29
N LYS A 54 10.12 -10.18 -18.54
CA LYS A 54 11.12 -9.25 -19.05
C LYS A 54 11.78 -9.95 -20.23
N GLY A 55 11.30 -9.67 -21.44
CA GLY A 55 11.91 -10.10 -22.70
C GLY A 55 13.17 -9.30 -22.98
#